data_AF-A0A353JB65-F1
#
_entry.id   AF-A0A353JB65-F1
#
_cell.length_a   1.000
_cell.length_b   1.000
_cell.length_c   1.000
_cell.angle_alpha   90.00
_cell.angle_beta   90.00
_cell.angle_gamma   90.00
#
_symmetry.space_group_name_H-M   'P 1'
#
loop_
_entity.id
_entity.type
_entity.pdbx_description
1 polymer ?
#
loop_
_entity_poly.entity_id
_entity_poly.type
_entity_poly.pdbx_seq_one_letter_code
_entity_poly.pdbx_strand_id
1 'polypeptide(L)'
;MLKIKCPQCGYEIDVSQDTYNALLKDLKQNEIEKEVKERLNLIQEKNNAENTSKLKELENKKIAEIEALKREISSLKAEKENTEKSIEAKIELSLSKAKAEEEKTTAKYKEEIVRLNNEINISKLQSEANIKEAINEKEKEVE
;
A
#
# COMPACT_ATOMS: atom_id res chain seq x y z
N MET A 1 67.09 -57.67 6.73
CA MET A 1 66.04 -57.76 7.76
C MET A 1 66.10 -56.47 8.57
N LEU A 2 64.96 -55.80 8.76
CA LEU A 2 64.86 -54.57 9.54
C LEU A 2 64.28 -54.91 10.91
N LYS A 3 64.89 -54.40 11.98
CA LYS A 3 64.41 -54.58 13.35
C LYS A 3 63.59 -53.37 13.77
N ILE A 4 62.34 -53.58 14.16
CA ILE A 4 61.49 -52.54 14.76
C ILE A 4 61.45 -52.76 16.26
N LYS A 5 61.74 -51.72 17.03
CA LYS A 5 61.70 -51.75 18.49
C LYS A 5 60.38 -51.19 19.01
N CYS A 6 59.69 -51.93 19.85
CA CYS A 6 58.50 -51.44 20.53
C CYS A 6 58.90 -50.32 21.51
N PRO A 7 58.37 -49.09 21.36
CA PRO A 7 58.70 -47.99 22.25
C PRO A 7 58.17 -48.17 23.68
N GLN A 8 57.23 -49.09 23.90
CA GLN A 8 56.56 -49.28 25.19
C GLN A 8 57.20 -50.38 26.06
N CYS A 9 57.75 -51.43 25.46
CA CYS A 9 58.35 -52.56 26.20
C CYS A 9 59.78 -52.91 25.74
N GLY A 10 60.32 -52.24 24.73
CA GLY A 10 61.69 -52.42 24.25
C GLY A 10 61.95 -53.69 23.46
N TYR A 11 60.93 -54.53 23.23
CA TYR A 11 61.05 -55.75 22.44
C TYR A 11 61.32 -55.45 20.97
N GLU A 12 62.28 -56.17 20.38
CA GLU A 12 62.69 -56.01 18.98
C GLU A 12 62.08 -57.11 18.12
N ILE A 13 61.39 -56.71 17.05
CA ILE A 13 60.73 -57.60 16.10
C ILE A 13 61.50 -57.55 14.79
N ASP A 14 61.88 -58.72 14.27
CA ASP A 14 62.45 -58.84 12.93
C ASP A 14 61.33 -58.75 11.89
N VAL A 15 61.41 -57.76 11.01
CA VAL A 15 60.40 -57.48 9.98
C VAL A 15 61.02 -57.62 8.60
N SER A 16 60.26 -58.25 7.68
CA SER A 16 60.64 -58.31 6.27
C SER A 16 60.58 -56.91 5.66
N GLN A 17 61.36 -56.68 4.60
CA GLN A 17 61.39 -55.38 3.92
C GLN A 17 60.00 -54.99 3.39
N ASP A 18 59.26 -55.97 2.87
CA ASP A 18 57.92 -55.75 2.32
C ASP A 18 56.91 -55.34 3.40
N THR A 19 56.95 -55.99 4.56
CA THR A 19 56.09 -55.65 5.70
C THR A 19 56.44 -54.28 6.28
N TYR A 20 57.73 -53.92 6.36
CA TYR A 20 58.15 -52.58 6.78
C TYR A 20 57.64 -51.49 5.82
N ASN A 21 57.78 -51.71 4.51
CA ASN A 21 57.30 -50.78 3.49
C ASN A 21 55.76 -50.65 3.49
N ALA A 22 55.03 -51.74 3.73
CA ALA A 22 53.58 -51.72 3.87
C ALA A 22 53.13 -50.88 5.07
N LEU A 23 53.75 -51.09 6.25
CA LEU A 23 53.45 -50.29 7.44
C LEU A 23 53.74 -48.81 7.24
N LEU A 24 54.85 -48.46 6.59
CA LEU A 24 55.16 -47.07 6.25
C LEU A 24 54.15 -46.45 5.29
N LYS A 25 53.66 -47.23 4.31
CA LYS A 25 52.63 -46.78 3.38
C LYS A 25 51.31 -46.52 4.11
N ASP A 26 50.91 -47.41 5.00
CA ASP A 26 49.67 -47.28 5.78
C ASP A 26 49.72 -46.09 6.74
N LEU A 27 50.86 -45.87 7.40
CA LEU A 27 51.05 -44.69 8.25
C LEU A 27 50.91 -43.39 7.45
N LYS A 28 51.57 -43.30 6.29
CA LYS A 28 51.46 -42.14 5.38
C LYS A 28 50.03 -41.96 4.88
N GLN A 29 49.36 -43.04 4.51
CA GLN A 29 47.97 -43.01 4.04
C GLN A 29 47.03 -42.49 5.13
N ASN A 30 47.18 -42.96 6.37
CA ASN A 30 46.39 -42.49 7.51
C ASN A 30 46.63 -41.02 7.84
N GLU A 31 47.89 -40.54 7.76
CA GLU A 31 48.21 -39.12 7.94
C GLU A 31 47.56 -38.25 6.84
N ILE A 32 47.61 -38.70 5.58
CA ILE A 32 46.95 -38.02 4.46
C ILE A 32 45.44 -38.00 4.65
N GLU A 33 44.81 -39.11 5.03
CA GLU A 33 43.36 -39.19 5.26
C GLU A 33 42.92 -38.27 6.40
N LYS A 34 43.72 -38.18 7.46
CA LYS A 34 43.47 -37.25 8.57
C LYS A 34 43.53 -35.80 8.09
N GLU A 35 44.58 -35.42 7.36
CA GLU A 35 44.72 -34.06 6.82
C GLU A 35 43.60 -33.71 5.83
N VAL A 36 43.23 -34.64 4.94
CA VAL A 36 42.12 -34.46 4.01
C VAL A 36 40.82 -34.23 4.77
N LYS A 37 40.55 -35.02 5.81
CA LYS A 37 39.34 -34.85 6.63
C LYS A 37 39.32 -33.50 7.36
N GLU A 38 40.45 -33.08 7.93
CA GLU A 38 40.56 -31.77 8.59
C GLU A 38 40.32 -30.63 7.60
N ARG A 39 40.93 -30.69 6.41
CA ARG A 39 40.72 -29.70 5.35
C ARG A 39 39.27 -29.67 4.86
N LEU A 40 38.63 -30.82 4.69
CA LEU A 40 37.22 -30.90 4.30
C LEU A 40 36.30 -30.27 5.35
N ASN A 41 36.55 -30.54 6.63
CA ASN A 41 35.80 -29.93 7.73
C ASN A 41 35.94 -28.40 7.72
N LEU A 42 37.16 -27.88 7.58
CA LEU A 42 37.40 -26.43 7.50
C LEU A 42 36.69 -25.78 6.31
N ILE A 43 36.70 -26.44 5.14
CA ILE A 43 35.97 -25.97 3.96
C ILE A 43 34.47 -25.95 4.23
N GLN A 44 33.93 -27.01 4.86
CA GLN A 44 32.51 -27.11 5.18
C GLN A 44 32.08 -26.04 6.19
N GLU A 45 32.85 -25.82 7.25
CA GLU A 45 32.61 -24.75 8.24
C GLU A 45 32.61 -23.37 7.58
N LYS A 46 33.61 -23.09 6.74
CA LYS A 46 33.70 -21.83 6.00
C LYS A 46 32.49 -21.63 5.09
N ASN A 47 32.10 -22.65 4.32
CA ASN A 47 30.95 -22.59 3.44
C ASN A 47 29.64 -22.37 4.23
N ASN A 48 29.48 -23.04 5.37
CA ASN A 48 28.31 -22.87 6.22
C ASN A 48 28.22 -21.46 6.81
N ALA A 49 29.36 -20.90 7.25
CA ALA A 49 29.42 -19.53 7.75
C ALA A 49 29.09 -18.51 6.65
N GLU A 50 29.65 -18.68 5.45
CA GLU A 50 29.39 -17.81 4.30
C GLU A 50 27.92 -17.88 3.87
N ASN A 51 27.35 -19.07 3.76
CA ASN A 51 25.94 -19.27 3.42
C ASN A 51 25.02 -18.64 4.46
N THR A 52 25.31 -18.82 5.75
CA THR A 52 24.55 -18.21 6.84
C THR A 52 24.61 -16.69 6.76
N SER A 53 25.78 -16.11 6.46
CA SER A 53 25.92 -14.67 6.29
C SER A 53 25.13 -14.14 5.09
N LYS A 54 25.19 -14.84 3.95
CA LYS A 54 24.42 -14.48 2.75
C LYS A 54 22.91 -14.55 3.00
N LEU A 55 22.45 -15.58 3.70
CA LEU A 55 21.03 -15.71 4.07
C LEU A 55 20.58 -14.55 4.95
N LYS A 56 21.35 -14.20 5.98
CA LYS A 56 21.05 -13.04 6.84
C LYS A 56 21.02 -11.72 6.06
N GLU A 57 21.94 -11.53 5.12
CA GLU A 57 21.97 -10.34 4.27
C GLU A 57 20.71 -10.25 3.39
N LEU A 58 20.30 -11.37 2.79
CA LEU A 58 19.07 -11.44 1.99
C LEU A 58 17.82 -11.22 2.83
N GLU A 59 17.75 -11.79 4.03
CA GLU A 59 16.65 -11.56 4.97
C GLU A 59 16.56 -10.09 5.36
N ASN A 60 17.67 -9.46 5.72
CA ASN A 60 17.72 -8.04 6.07
C ASN A 60 17.29 -7.15 4.90
N LYS A 61 17.72 -7.45 3.67
CA LYS A 61 17.27 -6.73 2.46
C LYS A 61 15.77 -6.84 2.27
N LYS A 62 15.21 -8.05 2.40
CA LYS A 62 13.76 -8.26 2.30
C LYS A 62 12.98 -7.54 3.40
N ILE A 63 13.48 -7.55 4.63
CA ILE A 63 12.85 -6.83 5.74
C ILE A 63 12.83 -5.33 5.45
N ALA A 64 13.96 -4.77 5.00
CA ALA A 64 14.04 -3.35 4.64
C ALA A 64 13.07 -2.98 3.50
N GLU A 65 12.96 -3.82 2.48
CA GLU A 65 12.01 -3.63 1.37
C GLU A 65 10.55 -3.69 1.85
N ILE A 66 10.21 -4.67 2.71
CA ILE A 66 8.88 -4.79 3.31
C ILE A 66 8.56 -3.55 4.15
N GLU A 67 9.51 -3.03 4.91
CA GLU A 67 9.31 -1.82 5.71
C GLU A 67 9.11 -0.57 4.83
N ALA A 68 9.87 -0.45 3.74
CA ALA A 68 9.70 0.63 2.78
C ALA A 68 8.30 0.60 2.14
N LEU A 69 7.88 -0.58 1.66
CA LEU A 69 6.55 -0.78 1.09
C LEU A 69 5.43 -0.50 2.10
N LYS A 70 5.60 -0.91 3.36
CA LYS A 70 4.62 -0.60 4.43
C LYS A 70 4.48 0.90 4.66
N ARG A 71 5.59 1.66 4.65
CA ARG A 71 5.56 3.12 4.78
C ARG A 71 4.86 3.77 3.59
N GLU A 72 5.16 3.31 2.37
CA GLU A 72 4.51 3.80 1.15
C GLU A 72 3.00 3.55 1.17
N ILE A 73 2.58 2.32 1.52
CA ILE A 73 1.16 1.99 1.67
C ILE A 73 0.48 2.88 2.71
N SER A 74 1.13 3.15 3.84
CA SER A 74 0.58 4.03 4.87
C SER A 74 0.42 5.46 4.37
N SER A 75 1.40 5.96 3.61
CA SER A 75 1.36 7.30 3.01
C SER A 75 0.23 7.41 1.99
N LEU A 76 0.13 6.44 1.08
CA LEU A 76 -0.92 6.40 0.04
C LEU A 76 -2.32 6.30 0.64
N LYS A 77 -2.49 5.55 1.75
CA LYS A 77 -3.77 5.50 2.48
C LYS A 77 -4.16 6.86 3.05
N ALA A 78 -3.21 7.56 3.69
CA ALA A 78 -3.46 8.88 4.24
C ALA A 78 -3.78 9.91 3.16
N GLU A 79 -3.05 9.87 2.03
CA GLU A 79 -3.30 10.74 0.87
C GLU A 79 -4.68 10.48 0.25
N LYS A 80 -5.05 9.20 0.11
CA LYS A 80 -6.38 8.80 -0.37
C LYS A 80 -7.48 9.34 0.55
N GLU A 81 -7.37 9.14 1.86
CA GLU A 81 -8.36 9.62 2.84
C GLU A 81 -8.49 11.15 2.80
N ASN A 82 -7.37 11.87 2.70
CA ASN A 82 -7.38 13.33 2.60
C ASN A 82 -8.03 13.80 1.28
N THR A 83 -7.77 13.09 0.19
CA THR A 83 -8.38 13.37 -1.11
C THR A 83 -9.89 13.14 -1.09
N GLU A 84 -10.34 12.03 -0.50
CA GLU A 84 -11.77 11.71 -0.33
C GLU A 84 -12.48 12.79 0.50
N LYS A 85 -11.91 13.20 1.64
CA LYS A 85 -12.45 14.31 2.45
C LYS A 85 -12.50 15.63 1.70
N SER A 86 -11.46 15.93 0.91
CA SER A 86 -11.41 17.15 0.09
C SER A 86 -12.50 17.15 -0.99
N ILE A 87 -12.73 16.01 -1.64
CA ILE A 87 -13.79 15.85 -2.64
C ILE A 87 -15.16 16.00 -1.99
N GLU A 88 -15.39 15.34 -0.87
CA GLU A 88 -16.66 15.40 -0.14
C GLU A 88 -16.99 16.84 0.28
N ALA A 89 -16.02 17.56 0.86
CA ALA A 89 -16.19 18.97 1.21
C ALA A 89 -16.48 19.87 0.00
N LYS A 90 -15.86 19.60 -1.15
CA LYS A 90 -16.14 20.34 -2.40
C LYS A 90 -17.54 20.06 -2.93
N ILE A 91 -18.00 18.82 -2.85
CA ILE A 91 -19.36 18.44 -3.26
C ILE A 91 -20.38 19.11 -2.34
N GLU A 92 -20.19 19.04 -1.02
CA GLU A 92 -21.09 19.67 -0.04
C GLU A 92 -21.18 21.18 -0.25
N LEU A 93 -20.04 21.86 -0.44
CA LEU A 93 -20.01 23.29 -0.74
C LEU A 93 -20.75 23.62 -2.04
N SER A 94 -20.58 22.80 -3.08
CA SER A 94 -21.24 23.00 -4.38
C SER A 94 -22.75 22.79 -4.28
N LEU A 95 -23.19 21.75 -3.55
CA LEU A 95 -24.60 21.49 -3.28
C LEU A 95 -25.24 22.61 -2.46
N SER A 96 -24.55 23.11 -1.44
CA SER A 96 -25.02 24.24 -0.62
C SER A 96 -25.20 25.50 -1.45
N LYS A 97 -24.23 25.84 -2.31
CA LYS A 97 -24.35 26.97 -3.24
C LYS A 97 -25.49 26.80 -4.23
N ALA A 98 -25.66 25.60 -4.80
CA ALA A 98 -26.75 25.31 -5.73
C ALA A 98 -28.12 25.50 -5.06
N LYS A 99 -28.29 24.96 -3.84
CA LYS A 99 -29.53 25.14 -3.05
C LYS A 99 -29.82 26.60 -2.73
N ALA A 100 -28.81 27.37 -2.31
CA ALA A 100 -28.99 28.79 -2.01
C ALA A 100 -29.43 29.60 -3.25
N GLU A 101 -28.88 29.31 -4.43
CA GLU A 101 -29.29 29.98 -5.66
C GLU A 101 -30.69 29.52 -6.13
N GLU A 102 -31.02 28.24 -5.95
CA GLU A 102 -32.36 27.71 -6.19
C GLU A 102 -33.41 28.38 -5.29
N GLU A 103 -33.13 28.52 -3.99
CA GLU A 103 -34.02 29.21 -3.05
C GLU A 103 -34.21 30.68 -3.43
N LYS A 104 -33.13 31.36 -3.81
CA LYS A 104 -33.17 32.77 -4.24
C LYS A 104 -33.97 32.97 -5.53
N THR A 105 -33.78 32.10 -6.52
CA THR A 105 -34.54 32.16 -7.78
C THR A 105 -36.01 31.81 -7.55
N THR A 106 -36.29 30.82 -6.72
CA THR A 106 -37.65 30.47 -6.30
C THR A 106 -38.34 31.64 -5.60
N ALA A 107 -37.65 32.33 -4.69
CA ALA A 107 -38.19 33.50 -4.00
C ALA A 107 -38.53 34.62 -4.99
N LYS A 108 -37.63 34.93 -5.93
CA LYS A 108 -37.88 35.93 -7.00
C LYS A 108 -39.10 35.58 -7.85
N TYR A 109 -39.23 34.32 -8.26
CA TYR A 109 -40.39 33.91 -9.06
C TYR A 109 -41.69 33.97 -8.27
N LYS A 110 -41.67 33.66 -6.96
CA LYS A 110 -42.85 33.83 -6.10
C LYS A 110 -43.27 35.29 -5.97
N GLU A 111 -42.31 36.20 -5.77
CA GLU A 111 -42.57 37.64 -5.72
C GLU A 111 -43.16 38.14 -7.04
N GLU A 112 -42.61 37.70 -8.17
CA GLU A 112 -43.08 38.06 -9.50
C GLU A 112 -44.50 37.55 -9.76
N ILE A 113 -44.82 36.32 -9.37
CA ILE A 113 -46.18 35.77 -9.47
C ILE A 113 -47.17 36.61 -8.65
N VAL A 114 -46.81 37.00 -7.43
CA VAL A 114 -47.66 37.85 -6.59
C VAL A 114 -47.88 39.21 -7.25
N ARG A 115 -46.83 39.82 -7.79
CA ARG A 115 -46.92 41.10 -8.51
C ARG A 115 -47.87 41.00 -9.71
N LEU A 116 -47.66 40.03 -10.59
CA LEU A 116 -48.49 39.83 -11.77
C LEU A 116 -49.95 39.52 -11.42
N ASN A 117 -50.21 38.74 -10.37
CA ASN A 117 -51.57 38.48 -9.90
C ASN A 117 -52.26 39.76 -9.40
N ASN A 118 -51.53 40.64 -8.72
CA ASN A 118 -52.06 41.94 -8.30
C ASN A 118 -52.38 42.84 -9.49
N GLU A 119 -51.49 42.90 -10.49
CA GLU A 119 -51.71 43.65 -11.74
C GLU A 119 -52.95 43.14 -12.49
N ILE A 120 -53.10 41.82 -12.62
CA ILE A 120 -54.28 41.20 -13.24
C ILE A 120 -55.55 41.56 -12.47
N ASN A 121 -55.54 41.49 -11.14
CA ASN A 121 -56.70 41.85 -10.33
C ASN A 121 -57.10 43.33 -10.48
N ILE A 122 -56.12 44.23 -10.50
CA ILE A 122 -56.37 45.66 -10.72
C ILE A 122 -56.97 45.89 -12.12
N SER A 123 -56.38 45.29 -13.15
CA SER A 123 -56.87 45.40 -14.53
C SER A 123 -58.29 44.85 -14.67
N LYS A 124 -58.59 43.74 -14.01
CA LYS A 124 -59.94 43.15 -13.98
C LYS A 124 -60.95 44.08 -13.32
N LEU A 125 -60.62 44.64 -12.16
CA LEU A 125 -61.48 45.61 -11.46
C LEU A 125 -61.74 46.87 -12.30
N GLN A 126 -60.70 47.38 -12.97
CA GLN A 126 -60.83 48.52 -13.89
C GLN A 126 -61.73 48.18 -15.08
N SER A 127 -61.56 47.01 -15.69
CA SER A 127 -62.43 46.56 -16.79
C SER A 127 -63.88 46.40 -16.32
N GLU A 128 -64.13 45.82 -15.15
CA GLU A 128 -65.47 45.67 -14.59
C GLU A 128 -66.12 47.02 -14.28
N ALA A 129 -65.36 47.99 -13.77
CA ALA A 129 -65.83 49.35 -13.54
C ALA A 129 -66.22 50.04 -14.85
N ASN A 130 -65.34 49.99 -15.86
CA ASN A 130 -65.60 50.58 -17.18
C ASN A 130 -66.85 49.97 -17.85
N ILE A 131 -67.05 48.66 -17.72
CA ILE A 131 -68.26 47.99 -18.24
C ILE A 131 -69.51 48.49 -17.51
N LYS A 132 -69.48 48.61 -16.17
CA LYS A 132 -70.61 49.13 -15.40
C LYS A 132 -70.95 50.56 -15.76
N GLU A 133 -69.95 51.42 -15.96
CA GLU A 133 -70.14 52.80 -16.40
C GLU A 133 -70.79 52.85 -17.79
N ALA A 134 -70.27 52.08 -18.76
CA ALA A 134 -70.85 52.00 -20.10
C ALA A 134 -72.30 51.49 -20.13
N ILE A 135 -72.64 50.53 -19.26
CA ILE A 135 -74.03 50.05 -19.11
C ILE A 135 -74.93 51.17 -18.55
N ASN A 136 -74.49 51.85 -17.49
CA ASN A 136 -75.25 52.96 -16.90
C ASN A 136 -75.48 54.11 -17.88
N GLU A 137 -74.49 54.44 -18.72
CA GLU A 137 -74.64 55.46 -19.76
C GLU A 137 -75.68 55.02 -20.80
N LYS A 138 -75.65 53.75 -21.23
CA LYS A 138 -76.64 53.19 -22.17
C LYS A 138 -78.06 53.17 -21.60
N GLU A 139 -78.23 52.86 -20.32
CA GLU A 139 -79.55 52.86 -19.67
C GLU A 139 -80.15 54.27 -19.61
N LYS A 140 -79.33 55.30 -19.36
CA LYS A 140 -79.78 56.70 -19.37
C LYS A 140 -80.13 57.26 -20.75
N GLU A 141 -79.60 56.67 -21.83
CA GLU A 141 -79.95 57.06 -23.20
C GLU A 141 -81.27 56.44 -23.70
N VAL A 142 -81.82 55.45 -22.99
CA VAL A 142 -82.99 54.66 -23.40
C VAL A 142 -84.27 55.01 -22.60
N GLU A 143 -84.16 55.79 -21.51
CA GLU A 143 -85.29 56.47 -20.83
C GLU A 143 -85.64 57.82 -21.47
#